data_AF-A0A433WM99-F1
#
_entry.id   AF-A0A433WM99-F1
#
_cell.length_a   1.000
_cell.length_b   1.000
_cell.length_c   1.000
_cell.angle_alpha   90.00
_cell.angle_beta   90.00
_cell.angle_gamma   90.00
#
_symmetry.space_group_name_H-M   'P 1'
#
loop_
_entity.id
_entity.type
_entity.pdbx_description
1 polymer ?
#
loop_
_entity_poly.entity_id
_entity_poly.type
_entity_poly.pdbx_seq_one_letter_code
_entity_poly.pdbx_strand_id
1 'polypeptide(L)'
;MEKLLKEVRFLKIYSLTLTAVLAFFIFMSFRADYAKQRFQEIDVERINVREKDGTIRLVLSNSERQHPGAMDGKENAPRRRQAGLLFFNDQGDECGGLVYGADKKEGAGMVYSVDQYKNDQIMQLQYSQDMEGKDKQRSYGLKMWDRSDDFPIAKLVHVFDSLEALKNEAVMNAEVKKLRDAGLLPTERLFVGKTVAGSYGLFIRDEKGKPRIKIYIDKNNQAKLEVLDENGKVVPQ
;
A
#
# COMPACT_ATOMS: atom_id res chain seq x y z
N MET A 1 -44.69 30.92 -57.33
CA MET A 1 -44.77 31.22 -55.88
C MET A 1 -45.21 30.05 -55.02
N GLU A 2 -46.21 29.26 -55.44
CA GLU A 2 -46.75 28.16 -54.61
C GLU A 2 -45.74 27.03 -54.28
N LYS A 3 -44.85 26.70 -55.23
CA LYS A 3 -43.77 25.71 -55.02
C LYS A 3 -42.75 26.17 -53.96
N LEU A 4 -42.33 27.43 -54.02
CA LEU A 4 -41.42 28.04 -53.04
C LEU A 4 -42.03 28.06 -51.63
N LEU A 5 -43.32 28.37 -51.50
CA LEU A 5 -44.02 28.33 -50.20
C LEU A 5 -44.08 26.92 -49.60
N LYS A 6 -44.27 25.89 -50.44
CA LYS A 6 -44.24 24.48 -50.02
C LYS A 6 -42.84 24.05 -49.56
N GLU A 7 -41.80 24.42 -50.30
CA GLU A 7 -40.40 24.14 -49.94
C GLU A 7 -39.98 24.85 -48.64
N VAL A 8 -40.36 26.12 -48.45
CA VAL A 8 -40.09 26.87 -47.20
C VAL A 8 -40.86 26.27 -46.02
N ARG A 9 -42.11 25.84 -46.20
CA ARG A 9 -42.87 25.16 -45.14
C ARG A 9 -42.22 23.82 -44.76
N PHE A 10 -41.73 23.07 -45.74
CA PHE A 10 -40.98 21.83 -45.49
C PHE A 10 -39.69 22.11 -44.70
N LEU A 11 -38.88 23.09 -45.13
CA LEU A 11 -37.65 23.50 -44.44
C LEU A 11 -37.90 23.96 -42.99
N LYS A 12 -38.99 24.70 -42.74
CA LYS A 12 -39.38 25.11 -41.37
C LYS A 12 -39.73 23.93 -40.48
N ILE A 13 -40.52 22.98 -40.99
CA ILE A 13 -40.89 21.76 -40.26
C ILE A 13 -39.63 20.93 -40.00
N TYR A 14 -38.78 20.77 -41.01
CA TYR A 14 -37.51 20.05 -40.90
C TYR A 14 -36.59 20.67 -39.85
N SER A 15 -36.36 21.99 -39.91
CA SER A 15 -35.53 22.70 -38.94
C SER A 15 -36.09 22.59 -37.53
N LEU A 16 -37.41 22.77 -37.34
CA LEU A 16 -38.03 22.66 -36.02
C LEU A 16 -37.88 21.24 -35.45
N THR A 17 -38.03 20.23 -36.30
CA THR A 17 -37.85 18.82 -35.93
C THR A 17 -36.40 18.55 -35.55
N LEU A 18 -35.44 19.01 -36.34
CA LEU A 18 -34.01 18.85 -36.07
C LEU A 18 -33.60 19.55 -34.77
N THR A 19 -34.11 20.77 -34.53
CA THR A 19 -33.87 21.51 -33.29
C THR A 19 -34.47 20.80 -32.09
N ALA A 20 -35.68 20.26 -32.20
CA ALA A 20 -36.32 19.49 -31.13
C ALA A 20 -35.55 18.20 -30.80
N VAL A 21 -35.08 17.48 -31.82
CA VAL A 21 -34.24 16.28 -31.67
C VAL A 21 -32.91 16.63 -30.99
N LEU A 22 -32.26 17.71 -31.42
CA LEU A 22 -31.02 18.16 -30.80
C LEU A 22 -31.22 18.56 -29.33
N ALA A 23 -32.27 19.32 -29.03
CA ALA A 23 -32.61 19.70 -27.66
C ALA A 23 -32.90 18.48 -26.78
N PHE A 24 -33.57 17.47 -27.35
CA PHE A 24 -33.83 16.20 -26.67
C PHE A 24 -32.53 15.43 -26.36
N PHE A 25 -31.60 15.33 -27.31
CA PHE A 25 -30.29 14.69 -27.07
C PHE A 25 -29.47 15.44 -26.02
N ILE A 26 -29.46 16.77 -26.07
CA ILE A 26 -28.81 17.60 -25.05
C ILE A 26 -29.43 17.32 -23.67
N PHE A 27 -30.76 17.30 -23.57
CA PHE A 27 -31.47 17.01 -22.32
C PHE A 27 -31.18 15.60 -21.78
N MET A 28 -31.13 14.59 -22.65
CA MET A 28 -30.77 13.22 -22.25
C MET A 28 -29.30 13.10 -21.82
N SER A 29 -28.39 13.88 -22.39
CA SER A 29 -26.97 13.87 -22.01
C SER A 29 -26.72 14.35 -20.57
N PHE A 30 -27.67 15.05 -19.95
CA PHE A 30 -27.58 15.51 -18.56
C PHE A 30 -28.20 14.53 -17.55
N ARG A 31 -28.70 13.36 -17.97
CA ARG A 31 -29.04 12.32 -17.01
C ARG A 31 -27.76 11.72 -16.45
N ALA A 32 -27.36 12.21 -15.28
CA ALA A 32 -26.55 11.41 -14.38
C ALA A 32 -27.42 10.22 -13.93
N ASP A 33 -27.18 9.06 -14.53
CA ASP A 33 -27.78 7.81 -14.06
C ASP A 33 -27.20 7.50 -12.67
N TYR A 34 -27.86 8.02 -11.62
CA TYR A 34 -27.61 7.69 -10.22
C TYR A 34 -28.14 6.30 -9.84
N ALA A 35 -28.58 5.51 -10.82
CA ALA A 35 -29.02 4.14 -10.58
C ALA A 35 -27.82 3.26 -10.22
N LYS A 36 -28.03 2.32 -9.29
CA LYS A 36 -27.01 1.31 -8.96
C LYS A 36 -26.75 0.46 -10.20
N GLN A 37 -25.55 0.57 -10.76
CA GLN A 37 -25.10 -0.27 -11.87
C GLN A 37 -24.92 -1.71 -11.39
N ARG A 38 -25.28 -2.67 -12.25
CA ARG A 38 -25.05 -4.10 -12.02
C ARG A 38 -24.20 -4.61 -13.17
N PHE A 39 -23.08 -5.24 -12.82
CA PHE A 39 -22.18 -5.86 -13.77
C PHE A 39 -22.13 -7.36 -13.45
N GLN A 40 -22.00 -8.18 -14.49
CA GLN A 40 -21.61 -9.59 -14.31
C GLN A 40 -20.10 -9.71 -14.13
N GLU A 41 -19.35 -8.97 -14.97
CA GLU A 41 -17.89 -8.89 -14.96
C GLU A 41 -17.47 -7.47 -15.33
N ILE A 42 -16.31 -7.04 -14.83
CA ILE A 42 -15.65 -5.79 -15.22
C ILE A 42 -14.18 -6.10 -15.52
N ASP A 43 -13.73 -5.71 -16.71
CA ASP A 43 -12.33 -5.80 -17.13
C ASP A 43 -11.76 -4.38 -17.21
N VAL A 44 -10.96 -4.02 -16.20
CA VAL A 44 -10.48 -2.65 -15.99
C VAL A 44 -9.09 -2.67 -15.38
N GLU A 45 -8.30 -1.64 -15.67
CA GLU A 45 -6.97 -1.50 -15.08
C GLU A 45 -7.01 -1.00 -13.62
N ARG A 46 -8.07 -0.26 -13.25
CA ARG A 46 -8.21 0.37 -11.94
C ARG A 46 -9.66 0.68 -11.57
N ILE A 47 -9.97 0.48 -10.29
CA ILE A 47 -11.20 0.90 -9.62
C ILE A 47 -10.83 1.84 -8.47
N ASN A 48 -11.54 2.98 -8.38
CA ASN A 48 -11.44 3.90 -7.25
C ASN A 48 -12.78 3.90 -6.49
N VAL A 49 -12.74 3.66 -5.19
CA VAL A 49 -13.88 3.92 -4.29
C VAL A 49 -13.64 5.28 -3.66
N ARG A 50 -14.63 6.17 -3.79
CA ARG A 50 -14.56 7.55 -3.32
C ARG A 50 -15.78 7.92 -2.50
N GLU A 51 -15.57 8.83 -1.56
CA GLU A 51 -16.64 9.56 -0.88
C GLU A 51 -17.34 10.54 -1.82
N LYS A 52 -18.46 11.11 -1.35
CA LYS A 52 -19.23 12.11 -2.10
C LYS A 52 -18.44 13.37 -2.42
N ASP A 53 -17.48 13.74 -1.57
CA ASP A 53 -16.61 14.91 -1.76
C ASP A 53 -15.40 14.61 -2.69
N GLY A 54 -15.26 13.36 -3.15
CA GLY A 54 -14.18 12.93 -4.02
C GLY A 54 -12.99 12.28 -3.30
N THR A 55 -12.96 12.29 -1.96
CA THR A 55 -11.91 11.66 -1.14
C THR A 55 -11.80 10.17 -1.47
N ILE A 56 -10.59 9.67 -1.73
CA ILE A 56 -10.35 8.26 -2.03
C ILE A 56 -10.42 7.43 -0.74
N ARG A 57 -11.01 6.24 -0.83
CA ARG A 57 -11.08 5.25 0.27
C ARG A 57 -10.37 3.95 -0.05
N LEU A 58 -10.43 3.54 -1.32
CA LEU A 58 -9.86 2.30 -1.80
C LEU A 58 -9.44 2.47 -3.25
N VAL A 59 -8.26 1.94 -3.58
CA VAL A 59 -7.82 1.77 -4.96
C VAL A 59 -7.52 0.30 -5.19
N LEU A 60 -8.21 -0.32 -6.15
CA LEU A 60 -7.83 -1.63 -6.71
C LEU A 60 -7.22 -1.37 -8.08
N SER A 61 -6.00 -1.83 -8.36
CA SER A 61 -5.41 -1.65 -9.69
C SER A 61 -4.33 -2.67 -10.03
N ASN A 62 -3.99 -2.71 -11.31
CA ASN A 62 -2.73 -3.29 -11.79
C ASN A 62 -1.51 -2.43 -11.34
N SER A 63 -0.30 -2.90 -11.64
CA SER A 63 0.95 -2.23 -11.25
C SER A 63 1.18 -0.89 -11.96
N GLU A 64 0.76 -0.77 -13.23
CA GLU A 64 1.00 0.42 -14.06
C GLU A 64 0.08 1.59 -13.70
N ARG A 65 -1.12 1.30 -13.16
CA ARG A 65 -2.13 2.31 -12.81
C ARG A 65 -2.26 2.55 -11.31
N GLN A 66 -1.37 1.98 -10.50
CA GLN A 66 -1.42 2.07 -9.05
C GLN A 66 -1.32 3.51 -8.55
N HIS A 67 -2.05 3.81 -7.48
CA HIS A 67 -1.97 5.12 -6.84
C HIS A 67 -0.60 5.30 -6.17
N PRO A 68 0.04 6.48 -6.28
CA PRO A 68 1.34 6.71 -5.65
C PRO A 68 1.29 6.70 -4.13
N GLY A 69 0.10 6.76 -3.54
CA GLY A 69 -0.13 7.03 -2.13
C GLY A 69 -0.31 8.51 -1.86
N ALA A 70 -0.82 8.85 -0.69
CA ALA A 70 -0.91 10.24 -0.24
C ALA A 70 -0.65 10.32 1.26
N MET A 71 -0.10 11.43 1.72
CA MET A 71 0.14 11.72 3.13
C MET A 71 0.06 13.23 3.38
N ASP A 72 -0.56 13.64 4.48
CA ASP A 72 -0.82 15.03 4.85
C ASP A 72 -1.41 15.85 3.68
N GLY A 73 -2.36 15.24 2.96
CA GLY A 73 -3.07 15.85 1.82
C GLY A 73 -2.23 16.05 0.55
N LYS A 74 -1.04 15.43 0.46
CA LYS A 74 -0.17 15.47 -0.73
C LYS A 74 0.00 14.07 -1.30
N GLU A 75 -0.10 13.94 -2.62
CA GLU A 75 0.29 12.70 -3.30
C GLU A 75 1.80 12.51 -3.21
N ASN A 76 2.20 11.25 -2.99
CA ASN A 76 3.61 10.87 -3.00
C ASN A 76 4.17 10.89 -4.42
N ALA A 77 5.50 10.91 -4.55
CA ALA A 77 6.14 10.73 -5.85
C ALA A 77 5.74 9.37 -6.47
N PRO A 78 5.48 9.33 -7.79
CA PRO A 78 5.20 8.07 -8.48
C PRO A 78 6.35 7.07 -8.32
N ARG A 79 6.01 5.81 -8.02
CA ARG A 79 6.97 4.71 -7.92
C ARG A 79 6.35 3.43 -8.46
N ARG A 80 7.18 2.50 -8.93
CA ARG A 80 6.72 1.16 -9.31
C ARG A 80 6.22 0.43 -8.06
N ARG A 81 4.97 -0.02 -8.10
CA ARG A 81 4.30 -0.78 -7.03
C ARG A 81 3.67 -2.03 -7.65
N GLN A 82 3.53 -3.09 -6.87
CA GLN A 82 2.79 -4.27 -7.31
C GLN A 82 1.29 -3.97 -7.45
N ALA A 83 0.59 -4.82 -8.22
CA ALA A 83 -0.85 -4.78 -8.31
C ALA A 83 -1.48 -5.12 -6.95
N GLY A 84 -2.67 -4.56 -6.68
CA GLY A 84 -3.37 -4.81 -5.43
C GLY A 84 -4.30 -3.69 -5.00
N LEU A 85 -4.59 -3.70 -3.70
CA LEU A 85 -5.46 -2.78 -2.99
C LEU A 85 -4.63 -1.78 -2.17
N LEU A 86 -4.98 -0.51 -2.21
CA LEU A 86 -4.50 0.51 -1.27
C LEU A 86 -5.69 1.11 -0.51
N PHE A 87 -5.55 1.25 0.81
CA PHE A 87 -6.56 1.81 1.71
C PHE A 87 -6.21 3.24 2.07
N PHE A 88 -7.23 4.08 2.23
CA PHE A 88 -7.08 5.49 2.57
C PHE A 88 -8.00 5.87 3.73
N ASN A 89 -7.48 6.68 4.66
CA ASN A 89 -8.21 7.15 5.83
C ASN A 89 -9.15 8.33 5.51
N ASP A 90 -9.83 8.88 6.52
CA ASP A 90 -10.78 10.02 6.38
C ASP A 90 -10.15 11.32 5.89
N GLN A 91 -8.83 11.42 5.95
CA GLN A 91 -8.07 12.58 5.49
C GLN A 91 -7.51 12.37 4.07
N GLY A 92 -7.75 11.19 3.48
CA GLY A 92 -7.23 10.83 2.17
C GLY A 92 -5.78 10.35 2.20
N ASP A 93 -5.22 10.03 3.37
CA ASP A 93 -3.86 9.50 3.49
C ASP A 93 -3.86 7.96 3.33
N GLU A 94 -2.85 7.42 2.65
CA GLU A 94 -2.61 5.98 2.52
C GLU A 94 -2.38 5.39 3.92
N CYS A 95 -3.12 4.33 4.27
CA CYS A 95 -3.07 3.72 5.61
C CYS A 95 -2.92 2.18 5.55
N GLY A 96 -2.23 1.71 4.52
CA GLY A 96 -1.97 0.29 4.28
C GLY A 96 -2.48 -0.21 2.93
N GLY A 97 -2.28 -1.50 2.68
CA GLY A 97 -2.62 -2.11 1.40
C GLY A 97 -2.53 -3.62 1.42
N LEU A 98 -3.08 -4.24 0.39
CA LEU A 98 -2.86 -5.64 0.06
C LEU A 98 -2.25 -5.71 -1.34
N VAL A 99 -0.96 -6.01 -1.42
CA VAL A 99 -0.24 -6.11 -2.70
C VAL A 99 0.29 -7.52 -2.90
N TYR A 100 0.24 -7.99 -4.14
CA TYR A 100 0.73 -9.30 -4.53
C TYR A 100 1.48 -9.18 -5.84
N GLY A 101 2.67 -9.77 -5.91
CA GLY A 101 3.43 -9.88 -7.15
C GLY A 101 4.14 -11.22 -7.26
N ALA A 102 4.31 -11.68 -8.49
CA ALA A 102 5.26 -12.74 -8.78
C ALA A 102 5.84 -12.55 -10.17
N ASP A 103 7.15 -12.68 -10.29
CA ASP A 103 7.84 -12.77 -11.57
C ASP A 103 9.03 -13.73 -11.49
N LYS A 104 9.58 -14.07 -12.67
CA LYS A 104 10.65 -15.08 -12.77
C LYS A 104 12.01 -14.57 -12.26
N LYS A 105 12.21 -13.26 -12.20
CA LYS A 105 13.46 -12.59 -11.80
C LYS A 105 13.40 -12.11 -10.34
N GLU A 106 12.37 -11.36 -9.94
CA GLU A 106 12.27 -10.75 -8.60
C GLU A 106 11.57 -11.70 -7.58
N GLY A 107 11.04 -12.83 -8.04
CA GLY A 107 10.46 -13.86 -7.18
C GLY A 107 8.98 -13.67 -6.92
N ALA A 108 8.48 -14.14 -5.79
CA ALA A 108 7.06 -14.02 -5.43
C ALA A 108 6.88 -13.43 -4.04
N GLY A 109 5.90 -12.53 -3.89
CA GLY A 109 5.64 -11.88 -2.63
C GLY A 109 4.22 -11.40 -2.48
N MET A 110 3.78 -11.31 -1.23
CA MET A 110 2.51 -10.72 -0.83
C MET A 110 2.71 -9.96 0.47
N VAL A 111 2.09 -8.79 0.56
CA VAL A 111 2.06 -8.02 1.79
C VAL A 111 0.64 -7.51 1.99
N TYR A 112 0.04 -7.85 3.12
CA TYR A 112 -1.05 -7.07 3.72
C TYR A 112 -0.45 -6.19 4.80
N SER A 113 -0.49 -4.87 4.61
CA SER A 113 0.03 -3.88 5.53
C SER A 113 -1.09 -3.11 6.23
N VAL A 114 -0.87 -2.83 7.50
CA VAL A 114 -1.67 -1.89 8.30
C VAL A 114 -0.72 -0.83 8.86
N ASP A 115 -0.96 0.41 8.47
CA ASP A 115 -0.13 1.55 8.87
C ASP A 115 -0.67 2.19 10.15
N GLN A 116 0.23 2.71 10.99
CA GLN A 116 -0.18 3.59 12.09
C GLN A 116 -0.56 4.96 11.52
N TYR A 117 -1.49 5.63 12.20
CA TYR A 117 -1.90 6.99 11.83
C TYR A 117 -0.69 7.93 11.71
N LYS A 118 -0.54 8.61 10.56
CA LYS A 118 0.60 9.48 10.21
C LYS A 118 1.97 8.82 10.27
N ASN A 119 2.00 7.50 10.32
CA ASN A 119 3.21 6.72 10.28
C ASN A 119 3.06 5.63 9.22
N ASP A 120 3.97 4.67 9.26
CA ASP A 120 4.06 3.57 8.31
C ASP A 120 3.75 2.25 9.06
N GLN A 121 4.01 1.08 8.45
CA GLN A 121 3.45 -0.20 8.95
C GLN A 121 3.71 -0.50 10.43
N ILE A 122 2.64 -0.81 11.18
CA ILE A 122 2.70 -1.42 12.52
C ILE A 122 2.38 -2.91 12.50
N MET A 123 1.74 -3.40 11.45
CA MET A 123 1.45 -4.82 11.28
C MET A 123 1.52 -5.21 9.81
N GLN A 124 2.12 -6.37 9.54
CA GLN A 124 2.11 -6.98 8.22
C GLN A 124 1.89 -8.48 8.27
N LEU A 125 1.03 -8.99 7.40
CA LEU A 125 1.08 -10.39 6.96
C LEU A 125 1.90 -10.44 5.67
N GLN A 126 3.05 -11.09 5.72
CA GLN A 126 4.04 -11.07 4.64
C GLN A 126 4.32 -12.47 4.12
N TYR A 127 4.54 -12.57 2.81
CA TYR A 127 5.14 -13.69 2.11
C TYR A 127 6.23 -13.17 1.19
N SER A 128 7.37 -13.87 1.14
CA SER A 128 8.47 -13.62 0.23
C SER A 128 9.11 -14.94 -0.18
N GLN A 129 9.35 -15.09 -1.48
CA GLN A 129 10.09 -16.21 -2.07
C GLN A 129 11.11 -15.66 -3.05
N ASP A 130 12.37 -15.95 -2.76
CA ASP A 130 13.47 -15.68 -3.67
C ASP A 130 13.61 -16.82 -4.70
N MET A 131 13.97 -16.44 -5.92
CA MET A 131 14.22 -17.34 -7.04
C MET A 131 15.71 -17.47 -7.37
N GLU A 132 16.58 -16.70 -6.71
CA GLU A 132 18.03 -16.86 -6.82
C GLU A 132 18.54 -18.09 -6.07
N GLY A 133 19.45 -18.84 -6.72
CA GLY A 133 20.08 -20.04 -6.14
C GLY A 133 19.38 -21.36 -6.45
N LYS A 134 20.00 -22.48 -6.05
CA LYS A 134 19.46 -23.84 -6.27
C LYS A 134 18.25 -24.15 -5.39
N ASP A 135 18.21 -23.57 -4.19
CA ASP A 135 17.15 -23.78 -3.21
C ASP A 135 16.28 -22.53 -3.08
N LYS A 136 14.98 -22.68 -3.31
CA LYS A 136 14.01 -21.58 -3.19
C LYS A 136 13.90 -21.15 -1.73
N GLN A 137 14.45 -19.99 -1.40
CA GLN A 137 14.33 -19.42 -0.06
C GLN A 137 12.95 -18.80 0.12
N ARG A 138 12.29 -19.12 1.22
CA ARG A 138 10.94 -18.64 1.55
C ARG A 138 10.90 -18.10 2.96
N SER A 139 10.26 -16.96 3.14
CA SER A 139 9.81 -16.46 4.44
C SER A 139 8.36 -16.03 4.36
N TYR A 140 7.63 -16.24 5.44
CA TYR A 140 6.26 -15.79 5.55
C TYR A 140 5.83 -15.74 7.00
N GLY A 141 4.89 -14.87 7.33
CA GLY A 141 4.39 -14.74 8.69
C GLY A 141 3.76 -13.40 8.99
N LEU A 142 3.36 -13.25 10.25
CA LEU A 142 2.89 -12.01 10.84
C LEU A 142 4.09 -11.27 11.47
N LYS A 143 4.20 -9.98 11.19
CA LYS A 143 5.14 -9.06 11.85
C LYS A 143 4.37 -7.91 12.50
N MET A 144 4.86 -7.46 13.64
CA MET A 144 4.36 -6.28 14.35
C MET A 144 5.52 -5.38 14.76
N TRP A 145 5.32 -4.07 14.65
CA TRP A 145 6.31 -3.05 14.99
C TRP A 145 5.74 -2.04 15.97
N ASP A 146 6.60 -1.53 16.85
CA ASP A 146 6.37 -0.28 17.57
C ASP A 146 6.93 0.89 16.75
N ARG A 147 6.20 2.00 16.77
CA ARG A 147 6.54 3.26 16.10
C ARG A 147 6.12 4.44 16.98
N SER A 148 6.94 5.48 17.01
CA SER A 148 6.69 6.68 17.83
C SER A 148 5.66 7.59 17.17
N ASP A 149 4.65 8.02 17.94
CA ASP A 149 3.69 9.04 17.51
C ASP A 149 4.33 10.44 17.41
N ASP A 150 5.36 10.72 18.23
CA ASP A 150 6.08 12.00 18.26
C ASP A 150 7.03 12.19 17.07
N PHE A 151 7.26 11.12 16.30
CA PHE A 151 8.16 11.11 15.14
C PHE A 151 7.47 10.47 13.93
N PRO A 152 6.51 11.18 13.30
CA PRO A 152 5.75 10.66 12.17
C PRO A 152 6.63 10.41 10.94
N ILE A 153 6.15 9.57 10.03
CA ILE A 153 6.93 9.11 8.87
C ILE A 153 7.39 10.28 7.98
N ALA A 154 6.57 11.33 7.81
CA ALA A 154 6.94 12.51 7.03
C ALA A 154 8.21 13.21 7.57
N LYS A 155 8.35 13.26 8.90
CA LYS A 155 9.55 13.82 9.55
C LYS A 155 10.75 12.91 9.36
N LEU A 156 10.55 11.59 9.47
CA LEU A 156 11.61 10.60 9.24
C LEU A 156 12.14 10.65 7.81
N VAL A 157 11.24 10.72 6.81
CA VAL A 157 11.61 10.88 5.39
C VAL A 157 12.43 12.14 5.18
N HIS A 158 11.98 13.29 5.68
CA HIS A 158 12.74 14.55 5.55
C HIS A 158 14.15 14.46 6.14
N VAL A 159 14.31 13.78 7.28
CA VAL A 159 15.63 13.55 7.89
C VAL A 159 16.51 12.68 6.97
N PHE A 160 15.98 11.56 6.46
CA PHE A 160 16.75 10.69 5.57
C PHE A 160 17.10 11.37 4.24
N ASP A 161 16.17 12.09 3.62
CA ASP A 161 16.42 12.87 2.40
C ASP A 161 17.56 13.88 2.61
N SER A 162 17.55 14.56 3.76
CA SER A 162 18.61 15.50 4.12
C SER A 162 19.97 14.82 4.32
N LEU A 163 19.99 13.64 4.94
CA LEU A 163 21.22 12.87 5.16
C LEU A 163 21.77 12.28 3.85
N GLU A 164 20.90 11.80 2.97
CA GLU A 164 21.28 11.28 1.65
C GLU A 164 21.89 12.38 0.76
N ALA A 165 21.35 13.60 0.81
CA ALA A 165 21.88 14.75 0.08
C ALA A 165 23.33 15.10 0.47
N LEU A 166 23.75 14.79 1.71
CA LEU A 166 25.12 15.01 2.17
C LEU A 166 26.12 14.01 1.59
N LYS A 167 25.66 12.86 1.10
CA LYS A 167 26.50 11.76 0.56
C LYS A 167 27.64 11.36 1.51
N ASN A 168 27.38 11.39 2.82
CA ASN A 168 28.37 11.10 3.85
C ASN A 168 27.87 9.95 4.75
N GLU A 169 28.46 8.77 4.56
CA GLU A 169 28.07 7.56 5.27
C GLU A 169 28.35 7.63 6.78
N ALA A 170 29.43 8.31 7.19
CA ALA A 170 29.75 8.46 8.61
C ALA A 170 28.70 9.29 9.35
N VAL A 171 28.23 10.38 8.72
CA VAL A 171 27.16 11.22 9.25
C VAL A 171 25.83 10.47 9.26
N MET A 172 25.50 9.76 8.17
CA MET A 172 24.31 8.91 8.09
C MET A 172 24.29 7.88 9.23
N ASN A 173 25.38 7.13 9.41
CA ASN A 173 25.48 6.09 10.43
C ASN A 173 25.38 6.66 11.85
N ALA A 174 25.99 7.82 12.11
CA ALA A 174 25.92 8.50 13.40
C ALA A 174 24.50 8.96 13.74
N GLU A 175 23.78 9.59 12.80
CA GLU A 175 22.41 10.07 13.04
C GLU A 175 21.42 8.90 13.14
N VAL A 176 21.55 7.87 12.30
CA VAL A 176 20.72 6.64 12.40
C VAL A 176 20.90 5.98 13.77
N LYS A 177 22.14 5.90 14.27
CA LYS A 177 22.41 5.36 15.61
C LYS A 177 21.71 6.20 16.67
N LYS A 178 21.80 7.52 16.60
CA LYS A 178 21.16 8.44 17.55
C LYS A 178 19.63 8.32 17.52
N LEU A 179 19.01 8.26 16.34
CA LEU A 179 17.56 8.05 16.20
C LEU A 179 17.13 6.70 16.79
N ARG A 180 17.92 5.64 16.55
CA ARG A 180 17.68 4.31 17.14
C ARG A 180 17.78 4.34 18.67
N ASP A 181 18.85 4.94 19.20
CA ASP A 181 19.09 5.02 20.65
C ASP A 181 18.01 5.85 21.36
N ALA A 182 17.40 6.81 20.63
CA ALA A 182 16.26 7.61 21.10
C ALA A 182 14.89 6.94 20.89
N GLY A 183 14.81 5.73 20.31
CA GLY A 183 13.55 5.02 20.06
C GLY A 183 12.68 5.65 18.96
N LEU A 184 13.26 6.45 18.07
CA LEU A 184 12.54 7.16 17.00
C LEU A 184 12.45 6.36 15.69
N LEU A 185 13.12 5.21 15.61
CA LEU A 185 13.05 4.30 14.47
C LEU A 185 12.06 3.16 14.75
N PRO A 186 11.38 2.63 13.72
CA PRO A 186 10.49 1.49 13.87
C PRO A 186 11.24 0.28 14.44
N THR A 187 10.63 -0.38 15.41
CA THR A 187 11.22 -1.54 16.10
C THR A 187 10.31 -2.74 15.98
N GLU A 188 10.78 -3.81 15.32
CA GLU A 188 10.03 -5.07 15.27
C GLU A 188 9.89 -5.61 16.70
N ARG A 189 8.66 -5.93 17.10
CA ARG A 189 8.34 -6.47 18.43
C ARG A 189 7.98 -7.94 18.40
N LEU A 190 7.31 -8.36 17.34
CA LEU A 190 6.84 -9.72 17.17
C LEU A 190 7.04 -10.17 15.73
N PHE A 191 7.54 -11.39 15.59
CA PHE A 191 7.44 -12.15 14.36
C PHE A 191 6.87 -13.54 14.66
N VAL A 192 5.89 -13.97 13.87
CA VAL A 192 5.34 -15.33 13.90
C VAL A 192 5.32 -15.90 12.50
N GLY A 193 6.13 -16.92 12.23
CA GLY A 193 6.13 -17.58 10.92
C GLY A 193 7.43 -18.29 10.59
N LYS A 194 7.66 -18.48 9.29
CA LYS A 194 8.85 -19.11 8.73
C LYS A 194 9.91 -18.05 8.40
N THR A 195 11.08 -18.21 8.99
CA THR A 195 12.29 -17.43 8.66
C THR A 195 12.96 -17.94 7.37
N VAL A 196 13.78 -17.08 6.76
CA VAL A 196 14.66 -17.45 5.64
C VAL A 196 15.60 -18.61 6.04
N ALA A 197 16.11 -18.58 7.27
CA ALA A 197 16.97 -19.63 7.84
C ALA A 197 16.30 -21.00 8.04
N GLY A 198 14.99 -21.11 7.77
CA GLY A 198 14.24 -22.36 7.84
C GLY A 198 13.59 -22.65 9.19
N SER A 199 13.75 -21.77 10.19
CA SER A 199 13.06 -21.88 11.47
C SER A 199 11.61 -21.44 11.38
N TYR A 200 10.71 -22.14 12.08
CA TYR A 200 9.29 -21.81 12.21
C TYR A 200 8.99 -21.47 13.65
N GLY A 201 8.46 -20.29 13.94
CA GLY A 201 8.19 -19.96 15.33
C GLY A 201 7.73 -18.55 15.60
N LEU A 202 7.74 -18.23 16.89
CA LEU A 202 7.40 -16.96 17.49
C LEU A 202 8.66 -16.35 18.12
N PHE A 203 8.91 -15.09 17.78
CA PHE A 203 10.10 -14.34 18.19
C PHE A 203 9.65 -12.99 18.74
N ILE A 204 9.91 -12.76 20.03
CA ILE A 204 9.55 -11.52 20.73
C ILE A 204 10.82 -10.74 21.01
N ARG A 205 10.78 -9.44 20.73
CA ARG A 205 11.87 -8.50 20.95
C ARG A 205 11.51 -7.47 22.01
N ASP A 206 12.53 -6.92 22.68
CA ASP A 206 12.37 -5.77 23.58
C ASP A 206 12.21 -4.45 22.81
N GLU A 207 12.09 -3.34 23.56
CA GLU A 207 11.92 -1.98 23.03
C GLU A 207 13.10 -1.51 22.14
N LYS A 208 14.25 -2.19 22.20
CA LYS A 208 15.43 -1.91 21.38
C LYS A 208 15.54 -2.90 20.20
N GLY A 209 14.53 -3.75 20.00
CA GLY A 209 14.50 -4.75 18.94
C GLY A 209 15.37 -5.98 19.22
N LYS A 210 15.91 -6.13 20.44
CA LYS A 210 16.72 -7.29 20.79
C LYS A 210 15.82 -8.48 21.11
N PRO A 211 16.04 -9.67 20.53
CA PRO A 211 15.27 -10.86 20.86
C PRO A 211 15.36 -11.19 22.36
N ARG A 212 14.21 -11.43 23.01
CA ARG A 212 14.11 -11.84 24.42
C ARG A 212 13.48 -13.20 24.59
N ILE A 213 12.59 -13.59 23.69
CA ILE A 213 11.91 -14.89 23.71
C ILE A 213 11.90 -15.45 22.30
N LYS A 214 12.31 -16.71 22.15
CA LYS A 214 12.14 -17.48 20.92
C LYS A 214 11.48 -18.81 21.24
N ILE A 215 10.40 -19.12 20.53
CA ILE A 215 9.70 -20.42 20.58
C ILE A 215 9.63 -20.91 19.14
N TYR A 216 10.42 -21.92 18.78
CA TYR A 216 10.55 -22.30 17.37
C TYR A 216 10.96 -23.74 17.16
N ILE A 217 10.71 -24.23 15.94
CA ILE A 217 11.32 -25.44 15.38
C ILE A 217 12.49 -25.02 14.51
N ASP A 218 13.67 -25.57 14.78
CA ASP A 218 14.88 -25.28 14.02
C ASP A 218 14.94 -26.03 12.67
N LYS A 219 15.98 -25.75 11.87
CA LYS A 219 16.18 -26.39 10.56
C LYS A 219 16.41 -27.91 10.63
N ASN A 220 16.73 -28.44 11.82
CA ASN A 220 16.93 -29.87 12.08
C ASN A 220 15.67 -30.51 12.68
N ASN A 221 14.52 -29.82 12.64
CA ASN A 221 13.25 -30.26 13.19
C ASN A 221 13.25 -30.45 14.71
N GLN A 222 14.10 -29.72 15.45
CA GLN A 222 14.11 -29.76 16.91
C GLN A 222 13.32 -28.58 17.50
N ALA A 223 12.49 -28.87 18.50
CA ALA A 223 11.80 -27.84 19.27
C ALA A 223 12.77 -27.09 20.20
N LYS A 224 12.66 -25.76 20.24
CA LYS A 224 13.49 -24.86 21.04
C LYS A 224 12.62 -23.83 21.76
N LEU A 225 12.97 -23.56 23.01
CA LEU A 225 12.48 -22.43 23.79
C LEU A 225 13.70 -21.73 24.38
N GLU A 226 13.95 -20.51 23.95
CA GLU A 226 15.08 -19.69 24.40
C GLU A 226 14.56 -18.40 25.05
N VAL A 227 14.97 -18.16 26.29
CA VAL A 227 14.82 -16.86 26.96
C VAL A 227 16.19 -16.20 26.99
N LEU A 228 16.28 -14.96 26.55
CA LEU A 228 17.55 -14.24 26.36
C LEU A 228 17.65 -13.05 27.33
N ASP A 229 18.84 -12.85 27.88
CA ASP A 229 19.19 -11.66 28.64
C ASP A 229 19.37 -10.42 27.74
N GLU A 230 19.66 -9.27 28.34
CA GLU A 230 19.90 -8.00 27.63
C GLU A 230 21.12 -8.01 26.68
N ASN A 231 22.01 -8.98 26.87
CA ASN A 231 23.22 -9.21 26.08
C ASN A 231 23.00 -10.31 25.02
N GLY A 232 21.80 -10.89 24.93
CA GLY A 232 21.46 -11.94 23.98
C GLY A 232 21.97 -13.33 24.36
N LYS A 233 22.35 -13.57 25.62
CA LYS A 233 22.73 -14.89 26.12
C LYS A 233 21.50 -15.65 26.61
N VAL A 234 21.45 -16.95 26.34
CA VAL A 234 20.39 -17.83 26.83
C VAL A 234 20.48 -17.91 28.36
N VAL A 235 19.38 -17.60 29.03
CA VAL A 235 19.24 -17.74 30.47
C VAL A 235 18.98 -19.23 30.77
N PRO A 236 19.76 -19.87 31.66
CA PRO A 236 19.46 -21.22 32.13
C PRO A 236 18.07 -21.26 32.77
N GLN A 237 17.29 -22.29 32.45
CA GLN A 237 16.00 -22.56 33.09
C GLN A 237 16.19 -23.33 34.38
#